data_AF-A0A2E8EEV6-F1
#
_entry.id   AF-A0A2E8EEV6-F1
#
_cell.length_a   1.000
_cell.length_b   1.000
_cell.length_c   1.000
_cell.angle_alpha   90.00
_cell.angle_beta   90.00
_cell.angle_gamma   90.00
#
_symmetry.space_group_name_H-M   'P 1'
#
loop_
_entity.id
_entity.type
_entity.pdbx_description
1 polymer ?
#
loop_
_entity_poly.entity_id
_entity_poly.type
_entity_poly.pdbx_seq_one_letter_code
_entity_poly.pdbx_strand_id
1 'polypeptide(L)'
;MKTDLKKLAERKKVVAGEPSDPAEAFPQHPYNRTNLFRCILPDSDDTRWVETSPEKAGQKDVLLYLGCYIMITPHLIATAREILKATGLSFEVVGGTRNCCGAPYLRAGNFEAAEEYDKRRLKLFEAYQPKDVATACTACYQYTQHFTVPTQNPAFSFKTIHKFLAENLDRLRFTRRVDAKVALHEHFGRYGEETDENYEASRRVLSRIPGI
;
A
#
# COMPACT_ATOMS: atom_id res chain seq x y z
N MET A 1 14.29 21.34 -7.38
CA MET A 1 14.53 21.48 -5.92
C MET A 1 13.54 20.55 -5.23
N LYS A 2 13.99 19.50 -4.52
CA LYS A 2 13.08 18.58 -3.81
C LYS A 2 12.26 19.38 -2.80
N THR A 3 10.94 19.26 -2.84
CA THR A 3 10.06 19.95 -1.88
C THR A 3 10.29 19.35 -0.50
N ASP A 4 10.45 20.20 0.52
CA ASP A 4 10.58 19.76 1.91
C ASP A 4 9.22 19.24 2.44
N LEU A 5 9.22 18.08 3.10
CA LEU A 5 8.00 17.40 3.56
C LEU A 5 7.20 18.27 4.55
N LYS A 6 7.89 18.94 5.47
CA LYS A 6 7.26 19.80 6.49
C LYS A 6 6.60 21.01 5.82
N LYS A 7 7.33 21.70 4.93
CA LYS A 7 6.77 22.83 4.16
C LYS A 7 5.55 22.42 3.33
N LEU A 8 5.57 21.22 2.76
CA LEU A 8 4.44 20.69 1.98
C LEU A 8 3.23 20.38 2.87
N ALA A 9 3.46 19.78 4.05
CA ALA A 9 2.41 19.50 5.03
C ALA A 9 1.76 20.77 5.57
N GLU A 10 2.55 21.80 5.86
CA GLU A 10 2.07 23.13 6.29
C GLU A 10 1.17 23.78 5.22
N ARG A 11 1.60 23.75 3.95
CA ARG A 11 0.78 24.26 2.81
C ARG A 11 -0.54 23.50 2.66
N LYS A 12 -0.52 22.19 2.88
CA LYS A 12 -1.71 21.33 2.85
C LYS A 12 -2.54 21.40 4.14
N LYS A 13 -2.18 22.29 5.08
CA LYS A 13 -2.89 22.48 6.37
C LYS A 13 -3.09 21.17 7.12
N VAL A 14 -2.09 20.28 7.11
CA VAL A 14 -2.14 19.04 7.89
C VAL A 14 -2.20 19.40 9.37
N VAL A 15 -3.34 19.14 10.00
CA VAL A 15 -3.52 19.34 11.43
C VAL A 15 -2.86 18.17 12.16
N ALA A 16 -1.81 18.46 12.92
CA ALA A 16 -1.20 17.52 13.84
C ALA A 16 -2.15 17.29 15.02
N GLY A 17 -2.48 16.03 15.29
CA GLY A 17 -3.20 15.62 16.49
C GLY A 17 -2.32 14.70 17.31
N GLU A 18 -2.26 14.90 18.63
CA GLU A 18 -1.66 13.92 19.51
C GLU A 18 -2.55 12.66 19.55
N PRO A 19 -2.00 11.47 19.30
CA PRO A 19 -2.79 10.26 19.47
C PRO A 19 -3.12 10.06 20.94
N SER A 20 -4.36 9.68 21.24
CA SER A 20 -4.79 9.35 22.60
C SER A 20 -4.05 8.13 23.17
N ASP A 21 -3.63 7.21 22.30
CA ASP A 21 -2.77 6.07 22.66
C ASP A 21 -1.69 5.82 21.58
N PRO A 22 -0.39 5.99 21.91
CA PRO A 22 0.73 5.65 21.03
C PRO A 22 0.73 4.18 20.56
N ALA A 23 0.24 3.25 21.38
CA ALA A 23 0.14 1.85 21.04
C ALA A 23 -0.86 1.58 19.93
N GLU A 24 -1.91 2.39 19.81
CA GLU A 24 -2.86 2.33 18.69
C GLU A 24 -2.36 3.10 17.46
N ALA A 25 -1.68 4.23 17.69
CA ALA A 25 -1.32 5.15 16.62
C ALA A 25 -0.07 4.77 15.83
N PHE A 26 0.92 4.14 16.48
CA PHE A 26 2.21 3.84 15.85
C PHE A 26 2.41 2.34 15.65
N PRO A 27 2.43 1.86 14.40
CA PRO A 27 2.62 0.44 14.07
C PRO A 27 3.89 -0.19 14.65
N GLN A 28 4.88 0.63 15.01
CA GLN A 28 6.18 0.20 15.52
C GLN A 28 6.21 0.09 17.05
N HIS A 29 5.14 0.52 17.73
CA HIS A 29 5.02 0.33 19.17
C HIS A 29 4.96 -1.17 19.49
N PRO A 30 5.74 -1.69 20.47
CA PRO A 30 5.80 -3.12 20.76
C PRO A 30 4.45 -3.77 21.02
N TYR A 31 3.55 -3.04 21.68
CA TYR A 31 2.18 -3.48 22.00
C TYR A 31 1.14 -3.10 20.96
N ASN A 32 1.55 -2.55 19.80
CA ASN A 32 0.61 -2.27 18.72
C ASN A 32 -0.01 -3.58 18.23
N ARG A 33 -1.33 -3.54 18.02
CA ARG A 33 -2.13 -4.66 17.50
C ARG A 33 -1.45 -5.35 16.31
N THR A 34 -0.86 -4.58 15.40
CA THR A 34 -0.19 -5.12 14.22
C THR A 34 0.99 -6.03 14.57
N ASN A 35 1.82 -5.65 15.55
CA ASN A 35 2.96 -6.47 15.96
C ASN A 35 2.51 -7.76 16.67
N LEU A 36 1.46 -7.67 17.49
CA LEU A 36 0.85 -8.84 18.13
C LEU A 36 0.31 -9.82 17.10
N PHE A 37 -0.48 -9.33 16.13
CA PHE A 37 -1.01 -10.17 15.05
C PHE A 37 0.11 -10.78 14.21
N ARG A 38 1.17 -10.02 13.90
CA ARG A 38 2.33 -10.55 13.16
C ARG A 38 2.96 -11.76 13.86
N CYS A 39 3.08 -11.73 15.20
CA CYS A 39 3.71 -12.81 15.97
C CYS A 39 2.90 -14.12 15.98
N ILE A 40 1.61 -14.08 15.70
CA ILE A 40 0.73 -15.27 15.68
C ILE A 40 0.45 -15.77 14.26
N LEU A 41 0.92 -15.08 13.22
CA LEU A 41 0.77 -15.56 11.86
C LEU A 41 1.62 -16.82 11.66
N PRO A 42 1.09 -17.85 10.97
CA PRO A 42 1.89 -19.01 10.63
C PRO A 42 3.05 -18.59 9.74
N ASP A 43 4.20 -19.26 9.87
CA ASP A 43 5.28 -19.13 8.91
C ASP A 43 4.92 -19.94 7.67
N SER A 44 4.45 -19.27 6.62
CA SER A 44 3.99 -19.87 5.37
C SER A 44 4.26 -18.93 4.21
N ASP A 45 4.32 -19.47 2.99
CA ASP A 45 4.45 -18.64 1.79
C ASP A 45 3.31 -17.62 1.66
N ASP A 46 2.11 -17.96 2.15
CA ASP A 46 0.93 -17.10 2.12
C ASP A 46 1.04 -15.87 3.04
N THR A 47 1.92 -15.94 4.03
CA THR A 47 2.17 -14.91 5.03
C THR A 47 3.60 -14.38 4.95
N ARG A 48 4.35 -14.68 3.89
CA ARG A 48 5.73 -14.20 3.72
C ARG A 48 5.81 -12.87 2.98
N TRP A 49 6.60 -11.94 3.50
CA TRP A 49 6.95 -10.69 2.83
C TRP A 49 8.39 -10.28 3.16
N VAL A 50 8.94 -9.37 2.37
CA VAL A 50 10.27 -8.79 2.58
C VAL A 50 10.14 -7.50 3.37
N GLU A 51 10.79 -7.46 4.54
CA GLU A 51 10.91 -6.25 5.36
C GLU A 51 12.31 -5.60 5.29
N THR A 52 13.33 -6.37 4.96
CA THR A 52 14.71 -5.88 4.91
C THR A 52 15.13 -5.79 3.46
N SER A 53 15.63 -4.64 3.04
CA SER A 53 16.18 -4.48 1.68
C SER A 53 17.31 -5.50 1.46
N PRO A 54 17.20 -6.37 0.45
CA PRO A 54 18.30 -7.26 0.11
C PRO A 54 19.47 -6.45 -0.49
N GLU A 55 20.70 -6.97 -0.38
CA GLU A 55 21.88 -6.36 -1.01
C GLU A 55 21.82 -6.45 -2.55
N LYS A 56 21.24 -7.54 -3.06
CA LYS A 56 20.94 -7.74 -4.47
C LYS A 56 19.55 -8.34 -4.60
N ALA A 57 18.64 -7.62 -5.23
CA ALA A 57 17.37 -8.16 -5.68
C ALA A 57 17.38 -8.24 -7.21
N GLY A 58 16.73 -9.27 -7.76
CA GLY A 58 16.39 -9.29 -9.19
C GLY A 58 15.25 -8.31 -9.46
N GLN A 59 15.27 -7.66 -10.63
CA GLN A 59 14.20 -6.76 -11.05
C GLN A 59 12.83 -7.47 -11.03
N LYS A 60 11.79 -6.75 -10.62
CA LYS A 60 10.40 -7.23 -10.61
C LYS A 60 9.51 -6.29 -11.42
N ASP A 61 8.49 -6.83 -12.07
CA ASP A 61 7.50 -5.99 -12.78
C ASP A 61 6.68 -5.18 -11.78
N VAL A 62 6.26 -5.81 -10.68
CA VAL A 62 5.41 -5.21 -9.66
C VAL A 62 5.84 -5.56 -8.23
N LEU A 63 5.74 -4.60 -7.32
CA LEU A 63 5.77 -4.87 -5.89
C LEU A 63 4.36 -4.84 -5.30
N LEU A 64 3.99 -5.90 -4.56
CA LEU A 64 2.82 -5.86 -3.69
C LEU A 64 3.22 -5.22 -2.36
N TYR A 65 2.93 -3.93 -2.20
CA TYR A 65 3.23 -3.20 -0.98
C TYR A 65 2.09 -3.31 0.04
N LEU A 66 2.39 -4.04 1.10
CA LEU A 66 1.49 -4.35 2.20
C LEU A 66 1.21 -3.16 3.14
N GLY A 67 2.08 -2.14 3.11
CA GLY A 67 2.10 -1.13 4.15
C GLY A 67 2.47 -1.73 5.50
N CYS A 68 2.03 -1.06 6.56
CA CYS A 68 2.31 -1.48 7.94
C CYS A 68 1.13 -2.20 8.60
N TYR A 69 -0.06 -2.25 7.98
CA TYR A 69 -1.29 -2.66 8.69
C TYR A 69 -1.95 -3.92 8.14
N ILE A 70 -1.80 -4.24 6.85
CA ILE A 70 -2.53 -5.37 6.23
C ILE A 70 -2.21 -6.75 6.86
N MET A 71 -1.17 -6.83 7.69
CA MET A 71 -0.80 -8.02 8.48
C MET A 71 -1.89 -8.43 9.48
N ILE A 72 -2.78 -7.53 9.90
CA ILE A 72 -3.94 -7.91 10.73
C ILE A 72 -5.06 -8.59 9.92
N THR A 73 -4.94 -8.61 8.59
CA THR A 73 -5.88 -9.22 7.63
C THR A 73 -5.12 -10.16 6.68
N PRO A 74 -4.54 -11.26 7.19
CA PRO A 74 -3.61 -12.11 6.41
C PRO A 74 -4.23 -12.73 5.16
N HIS A 75 -5.54 -13.02 5.20
CA HIS A 75 -6.28 -13.51 4.04
C HIS A 75 -6.22 -12.55 2.83
N LEU A 76 -6.10 -11.24 3.06
CA LEU A 76 -5.92 -10.26 1.98
C LEU A 76 -4.53 -10.36 1.34
N ILE A 77 -3.49 -10.69 2.13
CA ILE A 77 -2.13 -10.92 1.62
C ILE A 77 -2.13 -12.14 0.69
N ALA A 78 -2.68 -13.26 1.17
CA ALA A 78 -2.80 -14.49 0.39
C ALA A 78 -3.59 -14.26 -0.89
N THR A 79 -4.76 -13.63 -0.79
CA THR A 79 -5.63 -13.34 -1.94
C THR A 79 -4.93 -12.44 -2.97
N ALA A 80 -4.31 -11.34 -2.53
CA ALA A 80 -3.60 -10.44 -3.43
C ALA A 80 -2.40 -11.13 -4.11
N ARG A 81 -1.68 -12.00 -3.39
CA ARG A 81 -0.58 -12.80 -3.96
C ARG A 81 -1.08 -13.73 -5.06
N GLU A 82 -2.16 -14.47 -4.82
CA GLU A 82 -2.73 -15.38 -5.82
C GLU A 82 -3.24 -14.64 -7.06
N ILE A 83 -3.86 -13.47 -6.87
CA ILE A 83 -4.28 -12.63 -7.99
C ILE A 83 -3.04 -12.17 -8.80
N LEU A 84 -1.96 -11.74 -8.15
CA LEU A 84 -0.75 -11.35 -8.86
C LEU A 84 -0.08 -12.53 -9.58
N LYS A 85 -0.03 -13.72 -8.97
CA LYS A 85 0.43 -14.94 -9.67
C LYS A 85 -0.37 -15.18 -10.94
N ALA A 86 -1.70 -15.02 -10.90
CA ALA A 86 -2.58 -15.20 -12.04
C ALA A 86 -2.32 -14.20 -13.19
N THR A 87 -1.71 -13.03 -12.93
CA THR A 87 -1.31 -12.09 -14.00
C THR A 87 -0.10 -12.56 -14.80
N GLY A 88 0.68 -13.51 -14.28
CA GLY A 88 1.95 -13.96 -14.86
C GLY A 88 3.09 -12.95 -14.77
N LEU A 89 2.90 -11.81 -14.10
CA LEU A 89 3.95 -10.82 -13.87
C LEU A 89 4.92 -11.30 -12.79
N SER A 90 6.19 -10.92 -12.93
CA SER A 90 7.16 -11.13 -11.86
C SER A 90 6.88 -10.13 -10.72
N PHE A 91 6.76 -10.64 -9.49
CA PHE A 91 6.47 -9.78 -8.35
C PHE A 91 7.24 -10.18 -7.09
N GLU A 92 7.23 -9.28 -6.12
CA GLU A 92 7.64 -9.52 -4.74
C GLU A 92 6.66 -8.86 -3.77
N VAL A 93 6.45 -9.49 -2.61
CA VAL A 93 5.62 -8.94 -1.53
C VAL A 93 6.52 -8.23 -0.53
N VAL A 94 6.27 -6.94 -0.32
CA VAL A 94 7.12 -6.06 0.50
C VAL A 94 6.29 -5.28 1.51
N GLY A 95 6.89 -4.93 2.66
CA GLY A 95 6.22 -4.06 3.63
C GLY A 95 6.62 -4.35 5.07
N GLY A 96 5.63 -4.41 5.96
CA GLY A 96 5.84 -4.60 7.39
C GLY A 96 5.93 -3.29 8.16
N THR A 97 5.94 -3.38 9.48
CA THR A 97 5.93 -2.20 10.38
C THR A 97 7.18 -1.35 10.21
N ARG A 98 8.32 -1.95 9.85
CA ARG A 98 9.57 -1.24 9.55
C ARG A 98 9.53 -0.41 8.27
N ASN A 99 8.66 -0.73 7.32
CA ASN A 99 8.51 -0.04 6.03
C ASN A 99 7.15 0.66 5.92
N CYS A 100 6.73 1.34 6.99
CA CYS A 100 5.54 2.18 6.97
C CYS A 100 5.65 3.29 5.92
N CYS A 101 4.52 3.82 5.47
CA CYS A 101 4.50 4.98 4.57
C CYS A 101 4.78 6.30 5.29
N GLY A 102 4.75 6.36 6.63
CA GLY A 102 4.92 7.61 7.38
C GLY A 102 3.63 8.37 7.67
N ALA A 103 2.49 7.97 7.08
CA ALA A 103 1.21 8.65 7.29
C ALA A 103 0.78 8.80 8.77
N PRO A 104 0.93 7.80 9.67
CA PRO A 104 0.61 7.98 11.08
C PRO A 104 1.47 9.06 11.76
N TYR A 105 2.76 9.10 11.45
CA TYR A 105 3.70 10.08 11.98
C TYR A 105 3.42 11.49 11.46
N LEU A 106 3.10 11.61 10.17
CA LEU A 106 2.67 12.87 9.57
C LEU A 106 1.44 13.45 10.29
N ARG A 107 0.46 12.60 10.62
CA ARG A 107 -0.75 13.00 11.35
C ARG A 107 -0.46 13.39 12.80
N ALA A 108 0.57 12.81 13.40
CA ALA A 108 1.05 13.17 14.72
C ALA A 108 1.96 14.42 14.73
N GLY A 109 2.21 15.04 13.57
CA GLY A 109 3.13 16.18 13.45
C GLY A 109 4.61 15.81 13.52
N ASN A 110 4.94 14.51 13.57
CA ASN A 110 6.31 14.03 13.55
C ASN A 110 6.80 13.86 12.10
N PHE A 111 7.14 14.98 11.47
CA PHE A 111 7.58 15.05 10.07
C PHE A 111 8.89 14.30 9.82
N GLU A 112 9.81 14.35 10.78
CA GLU A 112 11.11 13.68 10.67
C GLU A 112 10.93 12.15 10.60
N ALA A 113 10.17 11.57 11.52
CA ALA A 113 9.85 10.15 11.48
C ALA A 113 9.07 9.78 10.20
N ALA A 114 8.11 10.62 9.79
CA ALA A 114 7.36 10.38 8.55
C ALA A 114 8.29 10.28 7.33
N GLU A 115 9.27 11.20 7.22
CA GLU A 115 10.26 11.20 6.14
C GLU A 115 11.22 9.99 6.23
N GLU A 116 11.67 9.64 7.44
CA GLU A 116 12.57 8.50 7.66
C GLU A 116 11.93 7.18 7.18
N TYR A 117 10.68 6.93 7.57
CA TYR A 117 9.95 5.74 7.13
C TYR A 117 9.71 5.73 5.62
N ASP A 118 9.38 6.89 5.04
CA ASP A 118 9.18 7.01 3.59
C ASP A 118 10.48 6.69 2.83
N LYS A 119 11.61 7.28 3.24
CA LYS A 119 12.93 6.99 2.65
C LYS A 119 13.30 5.51 2.80
N ARG A 120 13.03 4.90 3.95
CA ARG A 120 13.33 3.48 4.20
C ARG A 120 12.55 2.57 3.27
N ARG A 121 11.24 2.78 3.09
CA ARG A 121 10.45 1.96 2.15
C ARG A 121 10.86 2.18 0.69
N LEU A 122 11.24 3.40 0.33
CA LEU A 122 11.71 3.70 -1.03
C LEU A 122 13.01 2.96 -1.35
N LYS A 123 13.95 2.91 -0.40
CA LYS A 123 15.19 2.11 -0.53
C LYS A 123 14.88 0.63 -0.76
N LEU A 124 13.88 0.09 -0.04
CA LEU A 124 13.42 -1.29 -0.27
C LEU A 124 12.84 -1.45 -1.69
N PHE A 125 12.05 -0.50 -2.18
CA PHE A 125 11.49 -0.59 -3.53
C PHE A 125 12.56 -0.49 -4.62
N GLU A 126 13.51 0.43 -4.46
CA GLU A 126 14.64 0.65 -5.39
C GLU A 126 15.48 -0.61 -5.59
N ALA A 127 15.62 -1.46 -4.55
CA ALA A 127 16.33 -2.72 -4.67
C ALA A 127 15.75 -3.67 -5.74
N TYR A 128 14.45 -3.54 -6.04
CA TYR A 128 13.75 -4.36 -7.04
C TYR A 128 13.47 -3.64 -8.36
N GLN A 129 13.77 -2.34 -8.46
CA GLN A 129 13.57 -1.51 -9.66
C GLN A 129 12.21 -1.74 -10.36
N PRO A 130 11.09 -1.67 -9.63
CA PRO A 130 9.80 -2.04 -10.18
C PRO A 130 9.27 -1.01 -11.16
N LYS A 131 8.47 -1.47 -12.13
CA LYS A 131 7.64 -0.58 -12.94
C LYS A 131 6.48 -0.04 -12.11
N ASP A 132 5.80 -0.93 -11.39
CA ASP A 132 4.60 -0.64 -10.60
C ASP A 132 4.76 -1.04 -9.14
N VAL A 133 4.18 -0.25 -8.23
CA VAL A 133 3.99 -0.62 -6.83
C VAL A 133 2.49 -0.58 -6.54
N ALA A 134 1.90 -1.73 -6.23
CA ALA A 134 0.47 -1.87 -5.95
C ALA A 134 0.24 -1.99 -4.45
N THR A 135 -0.76 -1.28 -3.91
CA THR A 135 -1.14 -1.38 -2.49
C THR A 135 -2.65 -1.46 -2.30
N ALA A 136 -3.09 -2.24 -1.31
CA ALA A 136 -4.47 -2.20 -0.83
C ALA A 136 -4.71 -1.09 0.21
N CYS A 137 -3.65 -0.43 0.69
CA CYS A 137 -3.78 0.59 1.74
C CYS A 137 -4.03 1.98 1.13
N THR A 138 -5.25 2.48 1.28
CA THR A 138 -5.65 3.83 0.82
C THR A 138 -4.82 4.93 1.48
N ALA A 139 -4.48 4.79 2.77
CA ALA A 139 -3.61 5.75 3.46
C ALA A 139 -2.19 5.78 2.88
N CYS A 140 -1.65 4.62 2.46
CA CYS A 140 -0.36 4.55 1.78
C CYS A 140 -0.42 5.21 0.41
N TYR A 141 -1.49 4.97 -0.36
CA TYR A 141 -1.71 5.62 -1.65
C TYR A 141 -1.78 7.14 -1.51
N GLN A 142 -2.67 7.64 -0.65
CA GLN A 142 -2.84 9.07 -0.40
C GLN A 142 -1.53 9.73 0.07
N TYR A 143 -0.79 9.09 1.00
CA TYR A 143 0.50 9.60 1.42
C TYR A 143 1.49 9.68 0.25
N THR A 144 1.59 8.61 -0.55
CA THR A 144 2.52 8.58 -1.68
C THR A 144 2.18 9.66 -2.71
N GLN A 145 0.92 9.81 -3.09
CA GLN A 145 0.51 10.81 -4.10
C GLN A 145 0.72 12.25 -3.63
N HIS A 146 0.37 12.56 -2.38
CA HIS A 146 0.40 13.94 -1.90
C HIS A 146 1.73 14.38 -1.30
N PHE A 147 2.59 13.44 -0.88
CA PHE A 147 3.83 13.75 -0.17
C PHE A 147 5.04 13.10 -0.83
N THR A 148 5.04 11.79 -1.04
CA THR A 148 6.22 11.10 -1.60
C THR A 148 6.53 11.51 -3.04
N VAL A 149 5.54 11.55 -3.93
CA VAL A 149 5.75 11.93 -5.34
C VAL A 149 6.29 13.37 -5.44
N PRO A 150 5.68 14.38 -4.79
CA PRO A 150 6.19 15.77 -4.84
C PRO A 150 7.57 15.98 -4.19
N THR A 151 7.97 15.13 -3.24
CA THR A 151 9.23 15.30 -2.49
C THR A 151 10.37 14.42 -2.99
N GLN A 152 10.08 13.20 -3.46
CA GLN A 152 11.07 12.20 -3.86
C GLN A 152 11.08 11.88 -5.36
N ASN A 153 9.98 12.11 -6.08
CA ASN A 153 9.83 11.82 -7.51
C ASN A 153 10.33 10.41 -7.90
N PRO A 154 9.73 9.34 -7.34
CA PRO A 154 10.18 7.97 -7.58
C PRO A 154 9.98 7.55 -9.05
N ALA A 155 10.83 6.65 -9.53
CA ALA A 155 10.80 6.16 -10.92
C ALA A 155 9.71 5.11 -11.21
N PHE A 156 8.97 4.66 -10.19
CA PHE A 156 7.89 3.68 -10.31
C PHE A 156 6.52 4.37 -10.28
N SER A 157 5.52 3.70 -10.85
CA SER A 157 4.11 4.10 -10.70
C SER A 157 3.51 3.51 -9.43
N PHE A 158 3.00 4.33 -8.52
CA PHE A 158 2.35 3.86 -7.29
C PHE A 158 0.83 3.85 -7.45
N LYS A 159 0.21 2.67 -7.32
CA LYS A 159 -1.20 2.43 -7.64
C LYS A 159 -1.92 1.75 -6.48
N THR A 160 -3.22 2.01 -6.37
CA THR A 160 -4.09 1.11 -5.60
C THR A 160 -4.16 -0.25 -6.31
N ILE A 161 -4.40 -1.32 -5.55
CA ILE A 161 -4.46 -2.66 -6.12
C ILE A 161 -5.56 -2.79 -7.18
N HIS A 162 -6.73 -2.20 -6.96
CA HIS A 162 -7.82 -2.24 -7.94
C HIS A 162 -7.47 -1.49 -9.24
N LYS A 163 -6.76 -0.36 -9.18
CA LYS A 163 -6.27 0.35 -10.38
C LYS A 163 -5.25 -0.48 -11.14
N PHE A 164 -4.28 -1.06 -10.41
CA PHE A 164 -3.32 -1.98 -11.00
C PHE A 164 -3.99 -3.17 -11.70
N LEU A 165 -5.00 -3.78 -11.07
CA LEU A 165 -5.74 -4.89 -11.66
C LEU A 165 -6.55 -4.45 -12.87
N ALA A 166 -7.23 -3.31 -12.82
CA ALA A 166 -8.01 -2.76 -13.93
C ALA A 166 -7.17 -2.57 -15.21
N GLU A 167 -5.90 -2.17 -15.04
CA GLU A 167 -4.93 -2.00 -16.13
C GLU A 167 -4.35 -3.32 -16.66
N ASN A 168 -4.49 -4.42 -15.91
CA ASN A 168 -3.95 -5.75 -16.24
C ASN A 168 -5.07 -6.81 -16.38
N LEU A 169 -6.32 -6.38 -16.62
CA LEU A 169 -7.48 -7.29 -16.70
C LEU A 169 -7.40 -8.29 -17.85
N ASP A 170 -6.69 -7.94 -18.93
CA ASP A 170 -6.43 -8.82 -20.08
C ASP A 170 -5.58 -10.05 -19.71
N ARG A 171 -4.79 -9.96 -18.63
CA ARG A 171 -3.98 -11.06 -18.09
C ARG A 171 -4.77 -12.00 -17.20
N LEU A 172 -5.95 -11.58 -16.72
CA LEU A 172 -6.75 -12.34 -15.78
C LEU A 172 -7.86 -13.12 -16.50
N ARG A 173 -8.03 -14.38 -16.14
CA ARG A 173 -9.11 -15.24 -16.65
C ARG A 173 -10.11 -15.52 -15.54
N PHE A 174 -11.32 -15.00 -15.70
CA PHE A 174 -12.42 -15.24 -14.78
C PHE A 174 -13.15 -16.53 -15.17
N THR A 175 -12.76 -17.64 -14.55
CA THR A 175 -13.28 -18.99 -14.88
C THR A 175 -14.53 -19.36 -14.09
N ARG A 176 -14.77 -18.70 -12.96
CA ARG A 176 -15.88 -19.00 -12.06
C ARG A 176 -16.92 -17.88 -12.10
N ARG A 177 -18.17 -18.29 -12.29
CA ARG A 177 -19.34 -17.42 -12.10
C ARG A 177 -19.62 -17.22 -10.61
N VAL A 178 -19.96 -15.98 -10.24
CA VAL A 178 -20.32 -15.58 -8.88
C VAL A 178 -21.68 -14.89 -8.96
N ASP A 179 -22.76 -15.60 -8.65
CA ASP A 179 -24.12 -15.05 -8.67
C ASP A 179 -24.42 -14.31 -7.36
N ALA A 180 -23.90 -13.09 -7.22
CA ALA A 180 -24.05 -12.27 -6.03
C ALA A 180 -24.33 -10.81 -6.36
N LYS A 181 -25.11 -10.15 -5.51
CA LYS A 181 -25.25 -8.69 -5.54
C LYS A 181 -24.13 -8.07 -4.70
N VAL A 182 -23.32 -7.22 -5.30
CA VAL A 182 -22.20 -6.55 -4.64
C VAL A 182 -22.54 -5.09 -4.39
N ALA A 183 -22.44 -4.65 -3.14
CA ALA A 183 -22.45 -3.24 -2.79
C ALA A 183 -21.00 -2.75 -2.68
N LEU A 184 -20.65 -1.74 -3.46
CA LEU A 184 -19.32 -1.13 -3.41
C LEU A 184 -19.30 -0.03 -2.36
N HIS A 185 -18.40 -0.14 -1.38
CA HIS A 185 -18.17 0.88 -0.36
C HIS A 185 -17.00 1.76 -0.78
N GLU A 186 -17.28 3.04 -1.04
CA GLU A 186 -16.31 4.02 -1.50
C GLU A 186 -15.95 4.97 -0.36
N HIS A 187 -14.65 5.12 -0.11
CA HIS A 187 -14.16 6.07 0.88
C HIS A 187 -13.67 7.33 0.18
N PHE A 188 -14.07 8.49 0.68
CA PHE A 188 -13.43 9.74 0.28
C PHE A 188 -12.08 9.86 1.00
N GLY A 189 -11.00 9.98 0.24
CA GLY A 189 -9.67 10.23 0.78
C GLY A 189 -9.63 11.51 1.61
N ARG A 190 -8.76 11.55 2.64
CA ARG A 190 -8.67 12.69 3.58
C ARG A 190 -8.35 14.03 2.90
N TYR A 191 -7.72 13.99 1.73
CA TYR A 191 -7.36 15.17 0.96
C TYR A 191 -8.40 15.53 -0.12
N GLY A 192 -9.56 14.88 -0.13
CA GLY A 192 -10.68 15.21 -1.03
C GLY A 192 -10.46 14.82 -2.49
N GLU A 193 -9.42 14.03 -2.78
CA GLU A 193 -8.93 13.74 -4.13
C GLU A 193 -8.81 12.23 -4.39
N GLU A 194 -9.74 11.39 -3.89
CA GLU A 194 -9.91 10.11 -4.59
C GLU A 194 -10.51 10.44 -5.96
N THR A 195 -9.72 10.20 -6.99
CA THR A 195 -10.13 10.47 -8.37
C THR A 195 -11.24 9.51 -8.75
N ASP A 196 -12.18 9.98 -9.57
CA ASP A 196 -13.21 9.14 -10.21
C ASP A 196 -12.60 7.87 -10.83
N GLU A 197 -11.34 7.94 -11.29
CA GLU A 197 -10.58 6.81 -11.82
C GLU A 197 -10.41 5.62 -10.86
N ASN A 198 -10.22 5.84 -9.55
CA ASN A 198 -10.08 4.73 -8.59
C ASN A 198 -11.42 4.00 -8.37
N TYR A 199 -12.50 4.76 -8.33
CA TYR A 199 -13.86 4.21 -8.25
C TYR A 199 -14.21 3.43 -9.52
N GLU A 200 -13.94 4.00 -10.69
CA GLU A 200 -14.15 3.34 -11.97
C GLU A 200 -13.27 2.09 -12.15
N ALA A 201 -12.02 2.11 -11.65
CA ALA A 201 -11.18 0.91 -11.66
C ALA A 201 -11.80 -0.24 -10.86
N SER A 202 -12.37 0.06 -9.68
CA SER A 202 -13.07 -0.95 -8.88
C SER A 202 -14.28 -1.53 -9.63
N ARG A 203 -15.11 -0.66 -10.24
CA ARG A 203 -16.26 -1.08 -11.06
C ARG A 203 -15.84 -1.91 -12.28
N ARG A 204 -14.75 -1.53 -12.94
CA ARG A 204 -14.22 -2.25 -14.11
C ARG A 204 -13.69 -3.65 -13.76
N VAL A 205 -13.07 -3.82 -12.59
CA VAL A 205 -12.67 -5.14 -12.11
C VAL A 205 -13.90 -6.00 -11.82
N LEU A 206 -14.89 -5.44 -11.11
CA LEU A 206 -16.11 -6.16 -10.76
C LEU A 206 -16.91 -6.60 -12.00
N SER A 207 -17.05 -5.73 -13.01
CA SER A 207 -17.82 -6.02 -14.23
C SER A 207 -17.20 -7.12 -15.11
N ARG A 208 -15.95 -7.52 -14.83
CA ARG A 208 -15.31 -8.66 -15.50
C ARG A 208 -15.60 -10.01 -14.84
N ILE A 209 -16.12 -10.02 -13.62
CA ILE A 209 -16.47 -11.25 -12.90
C ILE A 209 -17.84 -11.71 -13.39
N PRO A 210 -17.97 -12.90 -14.02
CA PRO A 210 -19.28 -13.36 -14.50
C PRO A 210 -20.27 -13.51 -13.35
N GLY A 211 -21.46 -12.90 -13.47
CA GLY A 211 -22.55 -13.01 -12.49
C GLY A 211 -22.61 -11.87 -11.45
N ILE A 212 -21.61 -10.98 -11.46
CA ILE A 212 -21.61 -9.71 -10.72
C ILE A 212 -22.14 -8.58 -11.60
#